data_AF-A0A957VF93-F1
#
_entry.id   AF-A0A957VF93-F1
#
_cell.length_a   1.000
_cell.length_b   1.000
_cell.length_c   1.000
_cell.angle_alpha   90.00
_cell.angle_beta   90.00
_cell.angle_gamma   90.00
#
_symmetry.space_group_name_H-M   'P 1'
#
loop_
_entity.id
_entity.type
_entity.pdbx_description
1 polymer ?
#
loop_
_entity_poly.entity_id
_entity_poly.type
_entity_poly.pdbx_seq_one_letter_code
_entity_poly.pdbx_strand_id
1 'polypeptide(L)'
;MSIFSKPAPRNEPEQPVSPVVFIPRLLAGIITPLDLPPEDQTFIEQELTWLFHAVNHFLAVQQLVQQQFKSEREAIRQRLNAEEQALIRRVGPAGAFVNKAAKIEGELAPLKPQIWQAAIANSGPVAVDFPPNVERSPSANNRLLANLSDFFLEDWAGTIRANLQLMTTHLTALDLLLTQERRLGAEGKRNIALQNEIKSRRVANLALCQEIATGLNQIYGVLATSPGQLLAWLKEN
;
A
#
# COMPACT_ATOMS: atom_id res chain seq x y z
N MET A 1 52.06 -3.91 0.41
CA MET A 1 50.95 -3.61 -0.50
C MET A 1 49.65 -3.98 0.20
N SER A 2 48.98 -3.02 0.83
CA SER A 2 47.67 -3.25 1.47
C SER A 2 46.57 -3.13 0.43
N ILE A 3 45.86 -4.22 0.19
CA ILE A 3 44.71 -4.28 -0.71
C ILE A 3 43.50 -3.79 0.10
N PHE A 4 43.24 -2.49 0.05
CA PHE A 4 41.99 -1.94 0.59
C PHE A 4 40.86 -2.33 -0.37
N SER A 5 40.11 -3.38 -0.02
CA SER A 5 38.82 -3.68 -0.66
C SER A 5 37.88 -2.50 -0.44
N LYS A 6 37.53 -1.83 -1.54
CA LYS A 6 36.50 -0.79 -1.59
C LYS A 6 35.19 -1.40 -1.06
N PRO A 7 34.52 -0.83 -0.06
CA PRO A 7 33.22 -1.33 0.37
C PRO A 7 32.23 -1.23 -0.79
N ALA A 8 31.47 -2.30 -1.00
CA ALA A 8 30.43 -2.35 -2.02
C ALA A 8 29.45 -1.18 -1.84
N PRO A 9 28.99 -0.54 -2.92
CA PRO A 9 27.97 0.51 -2.83
C PRO A 9 26.75 -0.08 -2.12
N ARG A 10 26.30 0.59 -1.05
CA ARG A 10 25.01 0.27 -0.43
C ARG A 10 23.94 0.56 -1.49
N ASN A 11 23.23 -0.47 -1.94
CA ASN A 11 22.04 -0.30 -2.76
C ASN A 11 21.11 0.68 -2.03
N GLU A 12 20.90 1.85 -2.62
CA GLU A 12 19.85 2.75 -2.16
C GLU A 12 18.53 1.98 -2.23
N PRO A 13 17.66 2.09 -1.21
CA PRO A 13 16.37 1.42 -1.25
C PRO A 13 15.60 1.90 -2.47
N GLU A 14 15.30 0.99 -3.40
CA GLU A 14 14.46 1.28 -4.56
C GLU A 14 13.19 1.97 -4.08
N GLN A 15 12.88 3.13 -4.67
CA GLN A 15 11.65 3.82 -4.36
C GLN A 15 10.47 2.90 -4.71
N PRO A 16 9.50 2.71 -3.79
CA PRO A 16 8.35 1.88 -4.08
C PRO A 16 7.61 2.46 -5.29
N VAL A 17 7.32 1.61 -6.28
CA VAL A 17 6.60 2.01 -7.48
C VAL A 17 5.22 2.53 -7.09
N SER A 18 4.86 3.72 -7.61
CA SER A 18 3.55 4.34 -7.32
C SER A 18 2.40 3.40 -7.72
N PRO A 19 1.43 3.11 -6.84
CA PRO A 19 0.29 2.23 -7.15
C PRO A 19 -0.56 2.71 -8.34
N VAL A 20 -0.51 4.00 -8.69
CA VAL A 20 -1.23 4.58 -9.83
C VAL A 20 -0.84 3.92 -11.16
N VAL A 21 0.38 3.33 -11.25
CA VAL A 21 0.83 2.60 -12.44
C VAL A 21 0.01 1.34 -12.75
N PHE A 22 -0.77 0.83 -11.79
CA PHE A 22 -1.62 -0.34 -12.00
C PHE A 22 -2.86 -0.01 -12.85
N ILE A 23 -3.34 1.24 -12.83
CA ILE A 23 -4.58 1.64 -13.48
C ILE A 23 -4.58 1.26 -14.97
N PRO A 24 -3.59 1.66 -15.81
CA PRO A 24 -3.64 1.33 -17.23
C PRO A 24 -3.62 -0.17 -17.51
N ARG A 25 -2.92 -0.95 -16.68
CA ARG A 25 -2.83 -2.42 -16.82
C ARG A 25 -4.13 -3.10 -16.43
N LEU A 26 -4.80 -2.64 -15.37
CA LEU A 26 -6.11 -3.14 -14.97
C LEU A 26 -7.17 -2.82 -16.02
N LEU A 27 -7.18 -1.58 -16.53
CA LEU A 27 -8.09 -1.18 -17.60
C LEU A 27 -7.90 -2.06 -18.84
N ALA A 28 -6.68 -2.15 -19.36
CA ALA A 28 -6.39 -2.90 -20.59
C ALA A 28 -6.55 -4.42 -20.42
N GLY A 29 -6.12 -4.98 -19.28
CA GLY A 29 -6.09 -6.43 -19.05
C GLY A 29 -7.40 -7.01 -18.55
N ILE A 30 -8.20 -6.21 -17.85
CA ILE A 30 -9.43 -6.66 -17.19
C ILE A 30 -10.66 -5.97 -17.77
N ILE A 31 -10.72 -4.64 -17.80
CA ILE A 31 -11.96 -3.89 -18.07
C ILE A 31 -12.29 -3.84 -19.57
N THR A 32 -11.36 -3.39 -20.41
CA THR A 32 -11.57 -3.27 -21.86
C THR A 32 -12.03 -4.58 -22.52
N PRO A 33 -11.50 -5.77 -22.14
CA PRO A 33 -11.96 -7.04 -22.69
C PRO A 33 -13.39 -7.46 -22.31
N LEU A 34 -14.04 -6.79 -21.35
CA LEU A 34 -15.41 -7.13 -20.93
C LEU A 34 -16.49 -6.52 -21.83
N ASP A 35 -16.11 -5.61 -22.73
CA ASP A 35 -17.02 -4.93 -23.67
C ASP A 35 -18.24 -4.28 -22.96
N LEU A 36 -18.00 -3.70 -21.79
CA LEU A 36 -19.01 -3.00 -21.01
C LEU A 36 -19.46 -1.73 -21.75
N PRO A 37 -20.68 -1.23 -21.48
CA PRO A 37 -21.11 0.09 -21.96
C PRO A 37 -20.09 1.20 -21.60
N PRO A 38 -19.88 2.20 -22.47
CA PRO A 38 -18.89 3.27 -22.23
C PRO A 38 -19.08 4.01 -20.90
N GLU A 39 -20.32 4.19 -20.47
CA GLU A 39 -20.68 4.78 -19.17
C GLU A 39 -20.15 3.96 -17.99
N ASP A 40 -20.29 2.63 -18.05
CA ASP A 40 -19.82 1.71 -17.01
C ASP A 40 -18.29 1.67 -16.99
N GLN A 41 -17.65 1.65 -18.16
CA GLN A 41 -16.18 1.72 -18.24
C GLN A 41 -15.64 3.01 -17.62
N THR A 42 -16.28 4.15 -17.92
CA THR A 42 -15.90 5.45 -17.37
C THR A 42 -16.07 5.49 -15.86
N PHE A 43 -17.19 4.97 -15.34
CA PHE A 43 -17.43 4.86 -13.91
C PHE A 43 -16.37 4.01 -13.20
N ILE A 44 -16.09 2.81 -13.73
CA ILE A 44 -15.06 1.91 -13.20
C ILE A 44 -13.68 2.57 -13.21
N GLU A 45 -13.32 3.25 -14.30
CA GLU A 45 -12.05 3.96 -14.42
C GLU A 45 -11.92 5.05 -13.35
N GLN A 46 -12.98 5.83 -13.11
CA GLN A 46 -13.00 6.86 -12.07
C GLN A 46 -12.85 6.26 -10.68
N GLU A 47 -13.55 5.16 -10.37
CA GLU A 47 -13.42 4.48 -9.08
C GLU A 47 -12.03 3.87 -8.88
N LEU A 48 -11.47 3.19 -9.88
CA LEU A 48 -10.11 2.65 -9.80
C LEU A 48 -9.07 3.77 -9.68
N THR A 49 -9.27 4.89 -10.39
CA THR A 49 -8.40 6.06 -10.27
C THR A 49 -8.41 6.59 -8.84
N TRP A 50 -9.59 6.84 -8.27
CA TRP A 50 -9.69 7.26 -6.88
C TRP A 50 -9.07 6.25 -5.93
N LEU A 51 -9.35 4.95 -6.10
CA LEU A 51 -8.83 3.88 -5.27
C LEU A 51 -7.29 3.90 -5.20
N PHE A 52 -6.60 3.88 -6.34
CA PHE A 52 -5.14 3.83 -6.36
C PHE A 52 -4.49 5.16 -5.95
N HIS A 53 -5.16 6.29 -6.16
CA HIS A 53 -4.71 7.56 -5.59
C HIS A 53 -4.86 7.60 -4.07
N ALA A 54 -5.94 7.04 -3.51
CA ALA A 54 -6.14 6.93 -2.06
C ALA A 54 -5.13 5.97 -1.42
N VAL A 55 -4.78 4.87 -2.09
CA VAL A 55 -3.68 3.98 -1.69
C VAL A 55 -2.36 4.75 -1.67
N ASN A 56 -2.03 5.46 -2.75
CA ASN A 56 -0.78 6.22 -2.83
C ASN A 56 -0.67 7.28 -1.73
N HIS A 57 -1.76 8.03 -1.50
CA HIS A 57 -1.86 9.00 -0.42
C HIS A 57 -1.64 8.35 0.95
N PHE A 58 -2.33 7.23 1.23
CA PHE A 58 -2.19 6.53 2.51
C PHE A 58 -0.75 6.02 2.75
N LEU A 59 -0.13 5.41 1.74
CA LEU A 59 1.24 4.92 1.86
C LEU A 59 2.26 6.06 2.03
N ALA A 60 2.02 7.22 1.41
CA ALA A 60 2.85 8.40 1.61
C ALA A 60 2.76 8.93 3.05
N VAL A 61 1.55 9.00 3.63
CA VAL A 61 1.36 9.36 5.04
C VAL A 61 2.07 8.37 5.96
N GLN A 62 1.93 7.07 5.69
CA GLN A 62 2.62 6.05 6.48
C GLN A 62 4.14 6.20 6.38
N GLN A 63 4.68 6.53 5.21
CA GLN A 63 6.11 6.74 5.04
C GLN A 63 6.61 7.93 5.87
N LEU A 64 5.85 9.03 5.92
CA LEU A 64 6.16 10.18 6.78
C LEU A 64 6.18 9.77 8.26
N VAL A 65 5.19 9.00 8.70
CA VAL A 65 5.14 8.47 10.08
C VAL A 65 6.36 7.60 10.40
N GLN A 66 6.73 6.70 9.49
CA GLN A 66 7.90 5.84 9.70
C GLN A 66 9.22 6.63 9.73
N GLN A 67 9.32 7.73 8.98
CA GLN A 67 10.46 8.64 9.05
C GLN A 67 10.51 9.35 10.41
N GLN A 68 9.36 9.83 10.91
CA GLN A 68 9.27 10.44 12.24
C GLN A 68 9.61 9.45 13.35
N PHE A 69 9.10 8.21 13.30
CA PHE A 69 9.48 7.15 14.25
C PHE A 69 10.99 6.86 14.24
N LYS A 70 11.61 6.82 13.06
CA LYS A 70 13.08 6.64 12.97
C LYS A 70 13.83 7.81 13.60
N SER A 71 13.37 9.04 13.37
CA SER A 71 13.97 10.24 13.95
C SER A 71 13.86 10.26 15.47
N GLU A 72 12.66 10.01 16.02
CA GLU A 72 12.43 9.96 17.47
C GLU A 72 13.20 8.82 18.14
N ARG A 73 13.22 7.63 17.51
CA ARG A 73 13.99 6.48 18.00
C ARG A 73 15.48 6.82 18.11
N GLU A 74 16.03 7.54 17.13
CA GLU A 74 17.43 7.95 17.15
C GLU A 74 17.69 9.05 18.19
N ALA A 75 16.78 10.01 18.35
CA ALA A 75 16.87 11.04 19.39
C ALA A 75 16.89 10.41 20.80
N ILE A 76 15.97 9.48 21.07
CA ILE A 76 15.93 8.72 22.32
C ILE A 76 17.23 7.95 22.52
N ARG A 77 17.70 7.24 21.49
CA ARG A 77 18.95 6.47 21.53
C ARG A 77 20.15 7.34 21.89
N GLN A 78 20.28 8.52 21.28
CA GLN A 78 21.37 9.47 21.56
C GLN A 78 21.31 9.97 23.00
N ARG A 79 20.12 10.30 23.49
CA ARG A 79 19.89 10.71 24.88
C ARG A 79 20.31 9.61 25.86
N LEU A 80 19.89 8.37 25.63
CA LEU A 80 20.25 7.22 26.46
C LEU A 80 21.75 6.90 26.43
N ASN A 81 22.41 7.05 25.27
CA ASN A 81 23.86 6.90 25.17
C ASN A 81 24.59 7.97 25.98
N ALA A 82 24.12 9.22 25.98
CA ALA A 82 24.69 10.30 26.79
C ALA A 82 24.51 10.04 28.29
N GLU A 83 23.32 9.58 28.71
CA GLU A 83 23.04 9.17 30.10
C GLU A 83 23.97 8.05 30.56
N GLU A 84 24.15 7.01 29.74
CA GLU A 84 25.03 5.89 30.07
C GLU A 84 26.50 6.34 30.16
N GLN A 85 26.98 7.17 29.23
CA GLN A 85 28.34 7.71 29.29
C GLN A 85 28.57 8.56 30.55
N ALA A 86 27.58 9.36 30.94
CA ALA A 86 27.63 10.12 32.19
C ALA A 86 27.65 9.19 33.42
N LEU A 87 26.90 8.10 33.39
CA LEU A 87 26.88 7.09 34.45
C LEU A 87 28.22 6.34 34.57
N ILE A 88 28.79 5.89 33.44
CA ILE A 88 30.10 5.22 33.40
C ILE A 88 31.18 6.10 34.03
N ARG A 89 31.17 7.42 33.74
CA ARG A 89 32.11 8.38 34.35
C ARG A 89 31.96 8.50 35.87
N ARG A 90 30.78 8.21 36.42
CA ARG A 90 30.47 8.35 37.86
C ARG A 90 30.71 7.07 38.65
N VAL A 91 30.29 5.92 38.13
CA VAL A 91 30.26 4.64 38.89
C VAL A 91 31.08 3.52 38.25
N GLY A 92 31.75 3.80 37.13
CA GLY A 92 32.50 2.81 36.37
C GLY A 92 31.60 1.93 35.47
N PRO A 93 32.21 1.14 34.55
CA PRO A 93 31.48 0.38 33.52
C PRO A 93 30.68 -0.81 34.07
N ALA A 94 31.08 -1.38 35.21
CA ALA A 94 30.45 -2.56 35.80
C ALA A 94 29.02 -2.31 36.31
N GLY A 95 28.65 -1.04 36.58
CA GLY A 95 27.31 -0.65 37.07
C GLY A 95 26.36 -0.10 36.00
N ALA A 96 26.77 -0.04 34.72
CA ALA A 96 26.09 0.77 33.70
C ALA A 96 25.20 -0.01 32.70
N PHE A 97 24.92 -1.30 32.93
CA PHE A 97 24.10 -2.07 32.00
C PHE A 97 22.63 -1.66 32.05
N VAL A 98 22.15 -1.02 30.98
CA VAL A 98 20.74 -0.70 30.75
C VAL A 98 20.24 -1.46 29.54
N ASN A 99 19.05 -2.08 29.64
CA ASN A 99 18.36 -2.61 28.47
C ASN A 99 17.84 -1.45 27.60
N LYS A 100 18.71 -0.89 26.76
CA LYS A 100 18.41 0.28 25.93
C LYS A 100 17.27 0.04 24.95
N ALA A 101 17.16 -1.16 24.39
CA ALA A 101 16.10 -1.48 23.45
C ALA A 101 14.71 -1.39 24.11
N ALA A 102 14.54 -1.98 25.30
CA ALA A 102 13.30 -1.89 26.05
C ALA A 102 12.98 -0.44 26.48
N LYS A 103 13.99 0.34 26.88
CA LYS A 103 13.82 1.75 27.26
C LYS A 103 13.41 2.62 26.06
N ILE A 104 14.03 2.40 24.89
CA ILE A 104 13.67 3.08 23.64
C ILE A 104 12.21 2.81 23.29
N GLU A 105 11.78 1.55 23.26
CA GLU A 105 10.40 1.23 22.89
C GLU A 105 9.39 1.71 23.94
N GLY A 106 9.75 1.68 25.23
CA GLY A 106 8.92 2.23 26.31
C GLY A 106 8.71 3.75 26.18
N GLU A 107 9.72 4.49 25.75
CA GLU A 107 9.61 5.93 25.52
C GLU A 107 8.95 6.29 24.19
N LEU A 108 9.10 5.45 23.17
CA LEU A 108 8.47 5.66 21.86
C LEU A 108 6.97 5.32 21.88
N ALA A 109 6.54 4.33 22.67
CA ALA A 109 5.16 3.88 22.76
C ALA A 109 4.12 5.01 22.94
N PRO A 110 4.26 5.95 23.90
CA PRO A 110 3.29 7.05 24.05
C PRO A 110 3.34 8.09 22.92
N LEU A 111 4.42 8.12 22.12
CA LEU A 111 4.57 9.04 20.99
C LEU A 111 3.89 8.51 19.72
N LYS A 112 3.73 7.19 19.58
CA LYS A 112 3.18 6.59 18.36
C LYS A 112 1.81 7.14 17.95
N PRO A 113 0.80 7.21 18.84
CA PRO A 113 -0.50 7.74 18.48
C PRO A 113 -0.43 9.23 18.11
N GLN A 114 0.44 10.01 18.76
CA GLN A 114 0.59 11.45 18.53
C GLN A 114 1.18 11.73 17.16
N ILE A 115 2.20 10.96 16.78
CA ILE A 115 2.85 11.04 15.46
C ILE A 115 1.86 10.70 14.35
N TRP A 116 1.07 9.63 14.53
CA TRP A 116 0.02 9.28 13.57
C TRP A 116 -1.05 10.37 13.45
N GLN A 117 -1.56 10.88 14.58
CA GLN A 117 -2.55 11.96 14.58
C GLN A 117 -2.02 13.22 13.90
N ALA A 118 -0.77 13.60 14.17
CA ALA A 118 -0.12 14.73 13.53
C ALA A 118 0.04 14.51 12.01
N ALA A 119 0.44 13.31 11.59
CA ALA A 119 0.58 12.99 10.17
C ALA A 119 -0.78 13.01 9.44
N ILE A 120 -1.83 12.47 10.05
CA ILE A 120 -3.20 12.49 9.51
C ILE A 120 -3.71 13.94 9.38
N ALA A 121 -3.54 14.75 10.42
CA ALA A 121 -4.00 16.15 10.40
C ALA A 121 -3.33 16.95 9.27
N ASN A 122 -2.07 16.63 8.95
CA ASN A 122 -1.26 17.35 7.96
C ASN A 122 -1.30 16.76 6.54
N SER A 123 -1.90 15.58 6.31
CA SER A 123 -1.79 14.88 5.02
C SER A 123 -2.54 15.54 3.86
N GLY A 124 -3.52 16.41 4.15
CA GLY A 124 -4.45 16.90 3.13
C GLY A 124 -5.42 15.81 2.63
N PRO A 125 -6.29 16.14 1.67
CA PRO A 125 -7.15 15.16 1.02
C PRO A 125 -6.43 14.40 -0.10
N VAL A 126 -7.01 13.28 -0.55
CA VAL A 126 -6.61 12.61 -1.79
C VAL A 126 -6.72 13.59 -2.95
N ALA A 127 -5.72 13.61 -3.83
CA ALA A 127 -5.57 14.62 -4.89
C ALA A 127 -6.57 14.50 -6.06
N VAL A 128 -7.50 13.54 -6.00
CA VAL A 128 -8.57 13.36 -7.00
C VAL A 128 -9.90 13.40 -6.29
N ASP A 129 -10.90 13.98 -6.97
CA ASP A 129 -12.26 14.06 -6.45
C ASP A 129 -12.86 12.67 -6.24
N PHE A 130 -13.89 12.61 -5.40
CA PHE A 130 -14.64 11.38 -5.25
C PHE A 130 -15.31 10.99 -6.57
N PRO A 131 -15.31 9.70 -6.93
CA PRO A 131 -16.12 9.21 -8.03
C PRO A 131 -17.59 9.56 -7.81
N PRO A 132 -18.34 9.86 -8.89
CA PRO A 132 -19.79 9.99 -8.81
C PRO A 132 -20.36 8.68 -8.27
N ASN A 133 -21.36 8.74 -7.37
CA ASN A 133 -22.07 7.57 -6.82
C ASN A 133 -21.27 6.59 -5.93
N VAL A 134 -20.02 6.88 -5.58
CA VAL A 134 -19.29 6.04 -4.60
C VAL A 134 -20.01 6.04 -3.25
N GLU A 135 -20.04 4.90 -2.56
CA GLU A 135 -20.61 4.78 -1.22
C GLU A 135 -19.72 5.47 -0.19
N ARG A 136 -20.31 6.31 0.67
CA ARG A 136 -19.58 7.15 1.63
C ARG A 136 -20.26 7.15 2.99
N SER A 137 -19.44 7.07 4.03
CA SER A 137 -19.85 7.41 5.38
C SER A 137 -20.12 8.92 5.51
N PRO A 138 -20.98 9.36 6.44
CA PRO A 138 -21.26 10.78 6.65
C PRO A 138 -20.02 11.63 7.00
N SER A 139 -18.99 11.00 7.57
CA SER A 139 -17.73 11.65 7.95
C SER A 139 -16.67 11.69 6.83
N ALA A 140 -16.92 11.04 5.69
CA ALA A 140 -15.95 10.96 4.60
C ALA A 140 -15.80 12.31 3.89
N ASN A 141 -14.58 12.85 3.91
CA ASN A 141 -14.24 14.14 3.30
C ASN A 141 -12.95 14.06 2.45
N ASN A 142 -12.68 12.86 1.92
CA ASN A 142 -11.53 12.52 1.09
C ASN A 142 -10.19 12.60 1.85
N ARG A 143 -10.23 12.55 3.18
CA ARG A 143 -9.08 12.48 4.08
C ARG A 143 -9.14 11.20 4.90
N LEU A 144 -8.00 10.85 5.50
CA LEU A 144 -7.95 9.78 6.50
C LEU A 144 -8.89 10.12 7.68
N LEU A 145 -9.63 9.13 8.17
CA LEU A 145 -10.50 9.30 9.33
C LEU A 145 -9.66 9.59 10.58
N ALA A 146 -10.14 10.50 11.44
CA ALA A 146 -9.37 11.00 12.59
C ALA A 146 -9.30 10.02 13.78
N ASN A 147 -10.20 9.04 13.82
CA ASN A 147 -10.37 8.10 14.94
C ASN A 147 -9.67 6.75 14.71
N LEU A 148 -8.71 6.68 13.79
CA LEU A 148 -8.00 5.44 13.47
C LEU A 148 -6.89 5.17 14.50
N SER A 149 -6.84 3.95 15.01
CA SER A 149 -5.74 3.51 15.89
C SER A 149 -4.45 3.28 15.08
N ASP A 150 -3.30 3.51 15.70
CA ASP A 150 -1.98 3.30 15.08
C ASP A 150 -1.74 1.84 14.69
N PHE A 151 -2.10 0.88 15.56
CA PHE A 151 -2.02 -0.56 15.25
C PHE A 151 -2.78 -0.90 13.97
N PHE A 152 -4.01 -0.40 13.85
CA PHE A 152 -4.86 -0.64 12.68
C PHE A 152 -4.27 -0.05 11.39
N LEU A 153 -3.67 1.14 11.47
CA LEU A 153 -3.04 1.79 10.32
C LEU A 153 -1.78 1.04 9.88
N GLU A 154 -0.97 0.53 10.82
CA GLU A 154 0.21 -0.27 10.50
C GLU A 154 -0.16 -1.59 9.84
N ASP A 155 -1.19 -2.28 10.35
CA ASP A 155 -1.69 -3.54 9.82
C ASP A 155 -2.19 -3.38 8.37
N TRP A 156 -3.07 -2.39 8.13
CA TRP A 156 -3.55 -2.12 6.77
C TRP A 156 -2.45 -1.69 5.81
N ALA A 157 -1.46 -0.93 6.26
CA ALA A 157 -0.32 -0.58 5.42
C ALA A 157 0.51 -1.82 5.03
N GLY A 158 0.61 -2.82 5.91
CA GLY A 158 1.20 -4.12 5.60
C GLY A 158 0.38 -4.88 4.55
N THR A 159 -0.91 -5.05 4.82
CA THR A 159 -1.86 -5.77 3.94
C THR A 159 -1.93 -5.15 2.55
N ILE A 160 -2.07 -3.82 2.45
CA ILE A 160 -2.11 -3.11 1.17
C ILE A 160 -0.84 -3.34 0.36
N ARG A 161 0.35 -3.25 0.98
CA ARG A 161 1.61 -3.50 0.28
C ARG A 161 1.72 -4.93 -0.24
N ALA A 162 1.36 -5.90 0.60
CA ALA A 162 1.34 -7.31 0.20
C ALA A 162 0.41 -7.53 -1.00
N ASN A 163 -0.79 -6.94 -0.96
CA ASN A 163 -1.77 -7.04 -2.05
C ASN A 163 -1.28 -6.38 -3.33
N LEU A 164 -0.64 -5.20 -3.27
CA LEU A 164 -0.04 -4.55 -4.45
C LEU A 164 1.10 -5.39 -5.05
N GLN A 165 1.91 -6.04 -4.21
CA GLN A 165 2.96 -6.94 -4.67
C GLN A 165 2.38 -8.16 -5.39
N LEU A 166 1.37 -8.81 -4.80
CA LEU A 166 0.67 -9.93 -5.43
C LEU A 166 -0.02 -9.51 -6.73
N MET A 167 -0.64 -8.32 -6.76
CA MET A 167 -1.26 -7.75 -7.96
C MET A 167 -0.24 -7.56 -9.08
N THR A 168 0.97 -7.09 -8.75
CA THR A 168 2.07 -6.97 -9.73
C THR A 168 2.41 -8.32 -10.38
N THR A 169 2.49 -9.38 -9.57
CA THR A 169 2.74 -10.75 -10.05
C THR A 169 1.60 -11.22 -10.94
N HIS A 170 0.35 -11.04 -10.52
CA HIS A 170 -0.82 -11.49 -11.27
C HIS A 170 -1.04 -10.71 -12.57
N LEU A 171 -0.83 -9.40 -12.58
CA LEU A 171 -0.88 -8.59 -13.82
C LEU A 171 0.21 -9.00 -14.80
N THR A 172 1.41 -9.28 -14.32
CA THR A 172 2.51 -9.74 -15.19
C THR A 172 2.20 -11.10 -15.81
N ALA A 173 1.64 -12.03 -15.03
CA ALA A 173 1.17 -13.30 -15.56
C ALA A 173 0.03 -13.12 -16.58
N LEU A 174 -0.94 -12.23 -16.28
CA LEU A 174 -2.04 -11.92 -17.19
C LEU A 174 -1.54 -11.34 -18.52
N ASP A 175 -0.58 -10.41 -18.50
CA ASP A 175 -0.01 -9.81 -19.71
C ASP A 175 0.66 -10.87 -20.62
N LEU A 176 1.33 -11.87 -20.03
CA LEU A 176 1.91 -12.99 -20.76
C LEU A 176 0.84 -13.86 -21.43
N LEU A 177 -0.23 -14.20 -20.70
CA LEU A 177 -1.35 -14.99 -21.22
C LEU A 177 -2.09 -14.26 -22.35
N LEU A 178 -2.36 -12.97 -22.17
CA LEU A 178 -2.99 -12.13 -23.21
C LEU A 178 -2.08 -11.95 -24.43
N THR A 179 -0.76 -11.94 -24.24
CA THR A 179 0.20 -11.93 -25.37
C THR A 179 0.19 -13.26 -26.10
N GLN A 180 0.11 -14.37 -25.39
CA GLN A 180 -0.01 -15.70 -25.98
C GLN A 180 -1.32 -15.85 -26.76
N GLU A 181 -2.45 -15.43 -26.18
CA GLU A 181 -3.74 -15.41 -26.87
C GLU A 181 -3.67 -14.63 -28.19
N ARG A 182 -3.14 -13.40 -28.14
CA ARG A 182 -2.97 -12.55 -29.34
C ARG A 182 -2.10 -13.20 -30.41
N ARG A 183 -1.01 -13.90 -30.02
CA ARG A 183 -0.15 -14.63 -30.96
C ARG A 183 -0.86 -15.80 -31.64
N LEU A 184 -1.74 -16.49 -30.93
CA LEU A 184 -2.52 -17.61 -31.45
C LEU A 184 -3.79 -17.17 -32.20
N GLY A 185 -4.21 -15.90 -32.07
CA GLY A 185 -5.38 -15.35 -32.75
C GLY A 185 -6.67 -16.12 -32.42
N ALA A 186 -7.36 -16.60 -33.46
CA ALA A 186 -8.62 -17.34 -33.30
C ALA A 186 -8.45 -18.67 -32.54
N GLU A 187 -7.28 -19.31 -32.64
CA GLU A 187 -6.98 -20.54 -31.90
C GLU A 187 -6.85 -20.24 -30.40
N GLY A 188 -6.18 -19.15 -30.04
CA GLY A 188 -6.03 -18.71 -28.65
C GLY A 188 -7.38 -18.43 -27.98
N LYS A 189 -8.30 -17.79 -28.71
CA LYS A 189 -9.67 -17.53 -28.25
C LYS A 189 -10.49 -18.80 -28.03
N ARG A 190 -10.22 -19.86 -28.80
CA ARG A 190 -10.90 -21.17 -28.67
C ARG A 190 -10.21 -22.10 -27.67
N ASN A 191 -9.00 -21.77 -27.23
CA ASN A 191 -8.26 -22.56 -26.26
C ASN A 191 -8.85 -22.36 -24.85
N ILE A 192 -9.72 -23.29 -24.46
CA ILE A 192 -10.44 -23.25 -23.18
C ILE A 192 -9.48 -23.15 -21.98
N ALA A 193 -8.35 -23.88 -22.01
CA ALA A 193 -7.39 -23.85 -20.91
C ALA A 193 -6.76 -22.45 -20.74
N LEU A 194 -6.36 -21.83 -21.86
CA LEU A 194 -5.81 -20.47 -21.86
C LEU A 194 -6.85 -19.44 -21.37
N GLN A 195 -8.08 -19.53 -21.88
CA GLN A 195 -9.16 -18.62 -21.47
C GLN A 195 -9.50 -18.75 -19.99
N ASN A 196 -9.54 -19.97 -19.47
CA ASN A 196 -9.76 -20.23 -18.05
C ASN A 196 -8.63 -19.64 -17.19
N GLU A 197 -7.38 -19.74 -17.64
CA GLU A 197 -6.27 -19.13 -16.90
C GLU A 197 -6.33 -17.59 -16.94
N ILE A 198 -6.62 -16.99 -18.10
CA ILE A 198 -6.85 -15.53 -18.23
C ILE A 198 -7.95 -15.08 -17.26
N LYS A 199 -9.10 -15.76 -17.29
CA LYS A 199 -10.22 -15.49 -16.39
C LYS A 199 -9.82 -15.61 -14.92
N SER A 200 -9.11 -16.67 -14.55
CA SER A 200 -8.60 -16.87 -13.19
C SER A 200 -7.68 -15.73 -12.73
N ARG A 201 -6.78 -15.24 -13.61
CA ARG A 201 -5.92 -14.09 -13.30
C ARG A 201 -6.70 -12.78 -13.16
N ARG A 202 -7.73 -12.56 -13.98
CA ARG A 202 -8.62 -11.38 -13.85
C ARG A 202 -9.35 -11.41 -12.50
N VAL A 203 -9.93 -12.54 -12.14
CA VAL A 203 -10.61 -12.76 -10.85
C VAL A 203 -9.67 -12.51 -9.67
N ALA A 204 -8.44 -13.03 -9.71
CA ALA A 204 -7.45 -12.82 -8.66
C ALA A 204 -7.09 -11.33 -8.47
N ASN A 205 -6.86 -10.60 -9.57
CA ASN A 205 -6.57 -9.17 -9.49
C ASN A 205 -7.74 -8.34 -8.94
N LEU A 206 -8.97 -8.65 -9.34
CA LEU A 206 -10.15 -7.94 -8.82
C LEU A 206 -10.43 -8.26 -7.35
N ALA A 207 -10.16 -9.49 -6.91
CA ALA A 207 -10.24 -9.84 -5.49
C ALA A 207 -9.27 -8.99 -4.66
N LEU A 208 -8.03 -8.81 -5.12
CA LEU A 208 -7.07 -7.93 -4.46
C LEU A 208 -7.51 -6.45 -4.48
N CYS A 209 -8.09 -5.98 -5.59
CA CYS A 209 -8.67 -4.63 -5.66
C CYS A 209 -9.82 -4.46 -4.64
N GLN A 210 -10.67 -5.47 -4.49
CA GLN A 210 -11.78 -5.46 -3.54
C GLN A 210 -11.30 -5.44 -2.07
N GLU A 211 -10.25 -6.21 -1.76
CA GLU A 211 -9.63 -6.18 -0.42
C GLU A 211 -9.05 -4.80 -0.11
N ILE A 212 -8.37 -4.19 -1.09
CA ILE A 212 -7.85 -2.82 -0.97
C ILE A 212 -9.00 -1.82 -0.79
N ALA A 213 -10.08 -1.93 -1.57
CA ALA A 213 -11.26 -1.08 -1.45
C ALA A 213 -11.93 -1.20 -0.06
N THR A 214 -11.98 -2.41 0.48
CA THR A 214 -12.50 -2.66 1.83
C THR A 214 -11.65 -2.00 2.90
N GLY A 215 -10.32 -2.12 2.80
CA GLY A 215 -9.40 -1.43 3.71
C GLY A 215 -9.52 0.08 3.62
N LEU A 216 -9.59 0.63 2.40
CA LEU A 216 -9.77 2.06 2.19
C LEU A 216 -11.12 2.57 2.68
N ASN A 217 -12.19 1.76 2.63
CA ASN A 217 -13.45 2.12 3.27
C ASN A 217 -13.28 2.30 4.78
N GLN A 218 -12.50 1.45 5.45
CA GLN A 218 -12.27 1.61 6.88
C GLN A 218 -11.35 2.79 7.20
N ILE A 219 -10.47 3.20 6.27
CA ILE A 219 -9.49 4.27 6.46
C ILE A 219 -10.04 5.66 6.07
N TYR A 220 -10.84 5.75 5.01
CA TYR A 220 -11.37 6.99 4.45
C TYR A 220 -12.90 7.12 4.59
N GLY A 221 -13.57 6.04 4.97
CA GLY A 221 -15.04 5.99 4.98
C GLY A 221 -15.65 5.96 3.58
N VAL A 222 -14.91 5.52 2.57
CA VAL A 222 -15.35 5.48 1.16
C VAL A 222 -15.06 4.13 0.54
N LEU A 223 -16.10 3.51 -0.04
CA LEU A 223 -16.03 2.19 -0.67
C LEU A 223 -16.16 2.31 -2.18
N ALA A 224 -15.07 2.05 -2.91
CA ALA A 224 -15.12 1.82 -4.35
C ALA A 224 -15.80 0.46 -4.60
N THR A 225 -16.93 0.47 -5.31
CA THR A 225 -17.82 -0.70 -5.42
C THR A 225 -17.54 -1.56 -6.66
N SER A 226 -16.99 -0.96 -7.71
CA SER A 226 -16.66 -1.59 -8.99
C SER A 226 -15.83 -2.86 -8.86
N PRO A 227 -14.76 -2.93 -8.03
CA PRO A 227 -13.99 -4.17 -7.92
C PRO A 227 -14.85 -5.37 -7.50
N GLY A 228 -15.77 -5.18 -6.54
CA GLY A 228 -16.66 -6.22 -6.05
C GLY A 228 -17.74 -6.60 -7.06
N GLN A 229 -18.32 -5.62 -7.74
CA GLN A 229 -19.32 -5.84 -8.79
C GLN A 229 -18.72 -6.61 -9.97
N LEU A 230 -17.53 -6.20 -10.45
CA LEU A 230 -16.82 -6.88 -11.53
C LEU A 230 -16.39 -8.30 -11.13
N LEU A 231 -15.98 -8.49 -9.88
CA LEU A 231 -15.63 -9.79 -9.35
C LEU A 231 -16.83 -10.74 -9.34
N ALA A 232 -18.00 -10.27 -8.94
CA ALA A 232 -19.24 -11.05 -8.98
C ALA A 232 -19.59 -11.41 -10.43
N TRP A 233 -19.61 -10.42 -11.32
CA TRP A 233 -19.91 -10.61 -12.73
C TRP A 233 -18.99 -11.64 -13.41
N LEU A 234 -17.67 -11.56 -13.18
CA LEU A 234 -16.70 -12.52 -13.75
C LEU A 234 -16.79 -13.92 -13.17
N LYS A 235 -17.38 -14.11 -11.99
CA LYS A 235 -17.59 -15.45 -11.43
C LYS A 235 -18.82 -16.12 -12.05
N GLU A 236 -19.80 -15.32 -12.42
CA GLU A 236 -21.08 -15.78 -12.99
C GLU A 236 -21.01 -15.99 -14.51
N ASN A 237 -20.15 -15.24 -15.21
CA ASN A 237 -19.93 -15.30 -16.67
C ASN A 237 -18.53 -15.81 -16.97
#